data_AF-A0A6P0SZY9-F1
#
_entry.id   AF-A0A6P0SZY9-F1
#
_cell.length_a   1.000
_cell.length_b   1.000
_cell.length_c   1.000
_cell.angle_alpha   90.00
_cell.angle_beta   90.00
_cell.angle_gamma   90.00
#
_symmetry.space_group_name_H-M   'P 1'
#
loop_
_entity.id
_entity.type
_entity.pdbx_description
1 polymer ?
#
loop_
_entity_poly.entity_id
_entity_poly.type
_entity_poly.pdbx_seq_one_letter_code
_entity_poly.pdbx_strand_id
1 'polypeptide(L)' 'IPHTQTYSNCPLGEIVALIGSHGWVEIAVNGGSAKSQLQLDWRDTVELSIKN' A
#
# COMPACT_ATOMS: atom_id res chain seq x y z
N ILE A 1 6.69 -4.59 -1.28
CA ILE A 1 5.68 -4.43 -0.21
C ILE A 1 4.82 -5.69 -0.22
N PRO A 2 4.47 -6.30 0.94
CA PRO A 2 3.59 -7.47 0.98
C PRO A 2 2.16 -7.12 0.52
N HIS A 3 1.44 -8.08 -0.07
CA HIS A 3 0.05 -7.89 -0.44
C HIS A 3 -0.91 -8.61 0.53
N THR A 4 -2.05 -7.99 0.83
CA THR A 4 -3.12 -8.58 1.65
C THR A 4 -4.50 -8.18 1.12
N GLN A 5 -5.58 -8.75 1.69
CA GLN A 5 -6.96 -8.38 1.34
C GLN A 5 -7.43 -7.07 2.00
N THR A 6 -6.95 -6.78 3.21
CA THR A 6 -7.28 -5.56 3.96
C THR A 6 -6.03 -5.06 4.68
N TYR A 7 -5.98 -3.77 4.97
CA TYR A 7 -4.85 -3.20 5.72
C TYR A 7 -4.76 -3.76 7.15
N SER A 8 -5.86 -4.23 7.76
CA SER A 8 -5.83 -4.81 9.11
C SER A 8 -5.13 -6.18 9.19
N ASN A 9 -4.80 -6.79 8.05
CA ASN A 9 -4.12 -8.09 7.99
C ASN A 9 -2.59 -7.98 8.08
N CYS A 10 -2.03 -6.78 8.24
CA CYS A 10 -0.64 -6.58 8.63
C CYS A 10 -0.56 -5.89 10.01
N PRO A 11 0.59 -5.93 10.71
CA PRO A 11 0.76 -5.24 11.99
C PRO A 11 0.48 -3.73 11.90
N LEU A 12 0.09 -3.11 13.01
CA LEU A 12 -0.13 -1.66 13.10
C LEU A 12 1.15 -0.90 12.73
N GLY A 13 1.05 0.10 11.86
CA GLY A 13 2.16 0.91 11.36
C GLY A 13 2.94 0.29 10.19
N GLU A 14 2.62 -0.95 9.77
CA GLU A 14 3.29 -1.59 8.65
C GLU A 14 2.65 -1.23 7.30
N ILE A 15 3.51 -1.18 6.28
CA ILE A 15 3.13 -0.91 4.90
C ILE A 15 2.58 -2.16 4.22
N VAL A 16 1.53 -1.98 3.41
CA VAL A 16 0.83 -3.08 2.75
C VAL A 16 0.26 -2.65 1.40
N ALA A 17 0.26 -3.57 0.44
CA ALA A 17 -0.43 -3.43 -0.83
C ALA A 17 -1.76 -4.21 -0.78
N LEU A 18 -2.83 -3.66 -1.34
CA LEU A 18 -4.12 -4.35 -1.45
C LEU A 18 -4.90 -3.86 -2.68
N ILE A 19 -6.02 -4.52 -2.98
CA ILE A 19 -6.97 -4.02 -3.98
C ILE A 19 -8.05 -3.22 -3.25
N GLY A 20 -8.11 -1.93 -3.54
CA GLY A 20 -9.11 -1.02 -2.99
C GLY A 20 -10.53 -1.35 -3.44
N SER A 21 -11.52 -0.76 -2.76
CA SER A 21 -12.94 -0.93 -3.09
C SER A 21 -13.32 -0.51 -4.52
N HIS A 22 -12.48 0.29 -5.17
CA HIS A 22 -12.64 0.74 -6.56
C HIS A 22 -11.79 -0.05 -7.56
N GLY A 23 -11.20 -1.19 -7.14
CA GLY A 23 -10.44 -2.08 -8.01
C GLY A 23 -9.01 -1.63 -8.33
N TRP A 24 -8.50 -0.60 -7.66
CA TRP A 24 -7.14 -0.11 -7.83
C TRP A 24 -6.15 -0.81 -6.89
N VAL A 25 -4.90 -0.94 -7.33
CA VAL A 25 -3.80 -1.27 -6.42
C VAL A 25 -3.58 -0.08 -5.49
N GLU A 26 -3.69 -0.31 -4.20
CA GLU A 26 -3.42 0.68 -3.16
C GLU A 26 -2.14 0.32 -2.42
N ILE A 27 -1.41 1.36 -1.98
CA ILE A 27 -0.32 1.25 -1.01
C ILE A 27 -0.80 1.96 0.26
N ALA A 28 -0.97 1.21 1.34
CA ALA A 28 -1.54 1.67 2.58
C ALA A 28 -0.60 1.38 3.76
N VAL A 29 -0.90 1.97 4.91
CA VAL A 29 -0.28 1.67 6.20
C VAL A 29 -1.39 1.36 7.19
N ASN A 30 -1.32 0.22 7.88
CA ASN A 30 -2.34 -0.10 8.89
C ASN A 30 -2.33 0.93 10.02
N GLY A 31 -3.40 1.72 10.15
CA GLY A 31 -3.49 2.80 11.14
C GLY A 31 -2.53 3.96 10.89
N GLY A 32 -2.10 4.19 9.64
CA GLY A 32 -1.15 5.25 9.31
C GLY A 32 -1.34 5.88 7.93
N SER A 33 -0.34 6.64 7.49
CA SER A 33 -0.32 7.37 6.21
C SER A 33 0.83 6.88 5.34
N ALA A 34 0.51 6.18 4.24
CA ALA A 34 1.51 5.75 3.27
C ALA A 34 2.25 6.95 2.65
N LYS A 35 1.53 8.06 2.38
CA LYS A 35 2.10 9.31 1.88
C LYS A 35 3.22 9.81 2.79
N SER A 36 2.95 9.88 4.10
CA SER A 36 3.91 10.36 5.10
C SER A 36 5.08 9.39 5.31
N GLN A 37 4.83 8.08 5.29
CA GLN A 37 5.89 7.08 5.54
C GLN A 37 6.82 6.90 4.35
N LEU A 38 6.30 6.97 3.13
CA LEU A 38 7.08 6.83 1.90
C LEU A 38 7.61 8.16 1.37
N GLN A 39 7.13 9.30 1.90
CA GLN A 39 7.46 10.64 1.41
C GLN A 39 7.18 10.80 -0.10
N LEU A 40 6.10 10.16 -0.56
CA LEU A 40 5.61 10.27 -1.94
C LEU A 40 4.50 11.31 -2.03
N ASP A 41 4.28 11.85 -3.22
CA ASP A 41 3.15 12.72 -3.53
C ASP A 41 2.46 12.32 -4.85
N TRP A 42 1.39 13.04 -5.16
CA TRP A 42 0.69 12.90 -6.42
C TRP A 42 1.66 13.04 -7.59
N ARG A 43 1.50 12.13 -8.57
CA ARG A 43 2.31 12.02 -9.80
C ARG A 43 3.69 11.39 -9.62
N ASP A 44 4.08 11.00 -8.42
CA ASP A 44 5.24 10.13 -8.27
C ASP A 44 5.00 8.80 -8.98
N THR A 45 6.08 8.28 -9.58
CA THR A 45 6.01 7.03 -10.33
C THR A 45 6.11 5.85 -9.37
N VAL A 46 5.22 4.88 -9.54
CA VAL A 46 5.28 3.58 -8.86
C VAL A 46 5.41 2.46 -9.89
N GLU A 47 6.20 1.45 -9.58
CA GLU A 47 6.35 0.26 -10.40
C GLU A 47 5.71 -0.94 -9.69
N LEU A 48 4.88 -1.67 -10.44
CA LEU A 48 4.37 -2.97 -10.01
C LEU A 48 5.16 -4.07 -10.72
N SER A 49 5.93 -4.83 -9.95
CA SER A 49 6.66 -5.99 -10.45
C SER A 49 6.06 -7.27 -9.86
N ILE A 50 5.70 -8.22 -10.73
CA ILE A 50 5.25 -9.56 -10.33
C ILE A 50 6.49 -10.46 -10.30
N LYS A 51 6.74 -11.12 -9.16
CA LYS A 51 7.78 -12.14 -9.06
C LYS A 51 7.13 -13.52 -9.12
N ASN A 52 7.60 -14.34 -10.05
CA ASN A 52 7.25 -15.76 -10.18
C ASN A 52 7.92 -16.59 -9.11
#